data_AF-A0A1B1C8P6-F1
#
_entry.id   AF-A0A1B1C8P6-F1
#
_cell.length_a   1.000
_cell.length_b   1.000
_cell.length_c   1.000
_cell.angle_alpha   90.00
_cell.angle_beta   90.00
_cell.angle_gamma   90.00
#
_symmetry.space_group_name_H-M   'P 1'
#
loop_
_entity.id
_entity.type
_entity.pdbx_description
1 polymer ?
#
loop_
_entity_poly.entity_id
_entity_poly.type
_entity_poly.pdbx_seq_one_letter_code
_entity_poly.pdbx_strand_id
1 'polypeptide(L)'
;MTASAENGKSGQAMHKPPVVSPQAWEAARAQLLVKEKAETRARDALAAERRRMPWMAVAKAYAFEGPQGKVSLLDLFEGRHQLILYRAFYEPGVFGWPEHACRGCSMVADQVAHVAHLNARDTTLVFASRAPQADITRLKARMGWTMPWVTITDSFDKDFGVDEWHGTNVFYRDGERIFRTYFINNRGDEQMGGTWNYLDITPLGRQEVWEDSPEGYPQTPTYKWWNWHDSYVPDDEPDKKWVEVSDAGEAAFRAESANEKP
;
A
#
# COMPACT_ATOMS: atom_id res chain seq x y z
N MET A 1 27.86 48.31 -36.35
CA MET A 1 26.75 47.38 -36.08
C MET A 1 27.35 46.08 -35.58
N THR A 2 27.19 45.79 -34.29
CA THR A 2 27.24 44.44 -33.70
C THR A 2 26.70 44.60 -32.29
N ALA A 3 25.39 44.46 -32.18
CA ALA A 3 24.72 44.27 -30.90
C ALA A 3 25.12 42.89 -30.37
N SER A 4 25.79 42.84 -29.22
CA SER A 4 25.88 41.61 -28.44
C SER A 4 24.70 41.62 -27.47
N ALA A 5 23.69 40.83 -27.83
CA ALA A 5 22.54 40.57 -26.97
C ALA A 5 23.01 39.68 -25.80
N GLU A 6 23.03 40.24 -24.59
CA GLU A 6 23.13 39.47 -23.36
C GLU A 6 21.78 38.78 -23.10
N ASN A 7 21.65 37.55 -23.58
CA ASN A 7 20.61 36.63 -23.11
C ASN A 7 21.05 36.02 -21.77
N GLY A 8 21.03 36.84 -20.72
CA GLY A 8 21.16 36.39 -19.34
C GLY A 8 19.84 35.82 -18.86
N LYS A 9 19.70 34.49 -18.84
CA LYS A 9 18.59 33.79 -18.17
C LYS A 9 18.55 34.24 -16.70
N SER A 10 17.56 35.04 -16.34
CA SER A 10 17.21 35.32 -14.95
C SER A 10 16.54 34.08 -14.34
N GLY A 11 17.35 33.08 -13.97
CA GLY A 11 16.89 32.04 -13.07
C GLY A 11 16.45 32.70 -11.76
N GLN A 12 15.16 32.62 -11.42
CA GLN A 12 14.68 33.08 -10.13
C GLN A 12 15.52 32.44 -9.01
N ALA A 13 16.17 33.27 -8.20
CA ALA A 13 16.93 32.79 -7.05
C ALA A 13 15.96 32.12 -6.08
N MET A 14 16.16 30.83 -5.82
CA MET A 14 15.35 30.07 -4.87
C MET A 14 15.49 30.67 -3.46
N HIS A 15 14.37 31.04 -2.84
CA HIS A 15 14.33 31.41 -1.43
C HIS A 15 14.47 30.13 -0.57
N LYS A 16 15.65 29.94 0.02
CA LYS A 16 15.95 28.77 0.86
C LYS A 16 15.63 29.05 2.34
N PRO A 17 15.30 28.02 3.14
CA PRO A 17 15.26 28.12 4.60
C PRO A 17 16.61 28.59 5.18
N PRO A 18 16.63 29.14 6.42
CA PRO A 18 17.87 29.59 7.05
C PRO A 18 18.86 28.45 7.28
N VAL A 19 20.16 28.74 7.09
CA VAL A 19 21.26 27.84 7.46
C VAL A 19 21.65 28.15 8.90
N VAL A 20 21.58 27.14 9.78
CA VAL A 20 21.74 27.31 11.24
C VAL A 20 22.82 26.37 11.79
N SER A 21 23.22 26.55 13.06
CA SER A 21 24.14 25.64 13.75
C SER A 21 23.50 24.27 14.03
N PRO A 22 24.30 23.22 14.30
CA PRO A 22 23.77 21.91 14.67
C PRO A 22 22.80 21.94 15.85
N GLN A 23 23.08 22.76 16.87
CA GLN A 23 22.22 22.88 18.06
C GLN A 23 20.86 23.51 17.73
N ALA A 24 20.87 24.56 16.90
CA ALA A 24 19.64 25.21 16.47
C ALA A 24 18.82 24.31 15.54
N TRP A 25 19.48 23.49 14.71
CA TRP A 25 18.81 22.49 13.88
C TRP A 25 18.15 21.39 14.73
N GLU A 26 18.86 20.84 15.72
CA GLU A 26 18.29 19.79 16.58
C GLU A 26 17.10 20.32 17.39
N ALA A 27 17.19 21.56 17.90
CA ALA A 27 16.06 22.19 18.59
C ALA A 27 14.83 22.35 17.67
N ALA A 28 15.03 22.77 16.41
CA ALA A 28 13.94 22.89 15.44
C ALA A 28 13.36 21.52 15.06
N ARG A 29 14.21 20.50 14.86
CA ARG A 29 13.81 19.13 14.60
C ARG A 29 13.00 18.54 15.76
N ALA A 30 13.44 18.74 17.00
CA ALA A 30 12.74 18.25 18.19
C ALA A 30 11.31 18.84 18.29
N GLN A 31 11.15 20.12 17.95
CA GLN A 31 9.83 20.75 17.87
C GLN A 31 8.94 20.15 16.77
N LEU A 32 9.53 19.81 15.61
CA LEU A 32 8.81 19.15 14.52
C LEU A 32 8.42 17.71 14.91
N LEU A 33 9.31 16.98 15.58
CA LEU A 33 9.11 15.59 16.00
C LEU A 33 7.88 15.43 16.90
N VAL A 34 7.53 16.44 17.72
CA VAL A 34 6.28 16.45 18.49
C VAL A 34 5.05 16.37 17.58
N LYS A 35 5.05 17.13 16.49
CA LYS A 35 3.96 17.13 15.50
C LYS A 35 3.94 15.83 14.70
N GLU A 36 5.10 15.31 14.30
CA GLU A 36 5.21 14.02 13.59
C GLU A 36 4.71 12.84 14.45
N LYS A 37 5.04 12.84 15.75
CA LYS A 37 4.49 11.86 16.71
C LYS A 37 2.97 12.00 16.88
N ALA A 38 2.43 13.22 16.85
CA ALA A 38 0.98 13.43 16.88
C ALA A 38 0.30 12.91 15.61
N GLU A 39 0.88 13.16 14.44
CA GLU A 39 0.40 12.62 13.16
C GLU A 39 0.45 11.09 13.13
N THR A 40 1.52 10.49 13.65
CA THR A 40 1.65 9.02 13.75
C THR A 40 0.48 8.43 14.54
N ARG A 41 0.22 8.96 15.74
CA ARG A 41 -0.91 8.49 16.57
C ARG A 41 -2.27 8.72 15.91
N ALA A 42 -2.43 9.83 15.18
CA ALA A 42 -3.66 10.10 14.43
C ALA A 42 -3.87 9.10 13.29
N ARG A 43 -2.80 8.67 12.60
CA ARG A 43 -2.85 7.61 11.59
C ARG A 43 -3.20 6.27 12.22
N ASP A 44 -2.61 5.93 13.37
CA ASP A 44 -2.92 4.70 14.10
C ASP A 44 -4.40 4.66 14.52
N ALA A 45 -4.93 5.77 15.04
CA ALA A 45 -6.35 5.89 15.38
C ALA A 45 -7.26 5.75 14.15
N LEU A 46 -6.91 6.36 13.02
CA LEU A 46 -7.67 6.22 11.77
C LEU A 46 -7.65 4.77 11.26
N ALA A 47 -6.51 4.09 11.31
CA ALA A 47 -6.43 2.66 10.99
C ALA A 47 -7.33 1.84 11.93
N ALA A 48 -7.41 2.22 13.20
CA ALA A 48 -8.30 1.59 14.17
C ALA A 48 -9.79 1.76 13.87
N GLU A 49 -10.19 2.92 13.34
CA GLU A 49 -11.55 3.13 12.84
C GLU A 49 -11.81 2.32 11.57
N ARG A 50 -10.85 2.24 10.63
CA ARG A 50 -10.99 1.48 9.38
C ARG A 50 -11.27 0.00 9.61
N ARG A 51 -10.59 -0.62 10.57
CA ARG A 51 -10.83 -2.03 10.93
C ARG A 51 -12.22 -2.29 11.53
N ARG A 52 -12.90 -1.25 12.01
CA ARG A 52 -14.27 -1.28 12.55
C ARG A 52 -15.32 -0.81 11.54
N MET A 53 -14.93 -0.49 10.31
CA MET A 53 -15.88 -0.10 9.26
C MET A 53 -16.91 -1.22 9.03
N PRO A 54 -18.20 -0.87 8.83
CA PRO A 54 -19.22 -1.84 8.47
C PRO A 54 -18.88 -2.55 7.15
N TRP A 55 -19.13 -3.86 7.10
CA TRP A 55 -18.84 -4.69 5.93
C TRP A 55 -20.06 -4.83 5.03
N MET A 56 -19.85 -4.68 3.72
CA MET A 56 -20.90 -4.83 2.71
C MET A 56 -20.74 -6.19 2.01
N ALA A 57 -21.74 -7.06 2.15
CA ALA A 57 -21.74 -8.36 1.50
C ALA A 57 -21.73 -8.25 -0.03
N VAL A 58 -20.86 -9.02 -0.68
CA VAL A 58 -20.77 -9.12 -2.13
C VAL A 58 -21.57 -10.33 -2.58
N ALA A 59 -22.81 -10.09 -3.02
CA ALA A 59 -23.72 -11.17 -3.43
C ALA A 59 -23.49 -11.67 -4.87
N LYS A 60 -22.93 -10.81 -5.72
CA LYS A 60 -22.71 -11.12 -7.13
C LYS A 60 -21.40 -11.86 -7.33
N ALA A 61 -21.45 -12.94 -8.12
CA ALA A 61 -20.26 -13.63 -8.58
C ALA A 61 -19.59 -12.83 -9.71
N TYR A 62 -18.39 -12.31 -9.44
CA TYR A 62 -17.58 -11.59 -10.42
C TYR A 62 -16.51 -12.51 -11.02
N ALA A 63 -16.19 -12.27 -12.29
CA ALA A 63 -15.19 -13.02 -13.02
C ALA A 63 -14.15 -12.13 -13.70
N PHE A 64 -12.93 -12.66 -13.75
CA PHE A 64 -11.77 -12.04 -14.35
C PHE A 64 -11.07 -13.04 -15.26
N GLU A 65 -10.17 -12.53 -16.11
CA GLU A 65 -9.20 -13.35 -16.82
C GLU A 65 -7.82 -13.08 -16.19
N GLY A 66 -7.21 -14.13 -15.63
CA GLY A 66 -5.83 -14.11 -15.17
C GLY A 66 -4.90 -14.78 -16.20
N PRO A 67 -3.59 -14.82 -15.92
CA PRO A 67 -2.59 -15.37 -16.86
C PRO A 67 -2.81 -16.85 -17.21
N GLN A 68 -3.51 -17.60 -16.34
CA GLN A 68 -3.83 -19.02 -16.50
C GLN A 68 -5.29 -19.28 -16.90
N GLY A 69 -6.05 -18.22 -17.23
CA GLY A 69 -7.45 -18.32 -17.64
C GLY A 69 -8.42 -17.66 -16.66
N LYS A 70 -9.68 -18.08 -16.73
CA LYS A 70 -10.76 -17.45 -15.95
C LYS A 70 -10.61 -17.71 -14.45
N VAL A 71 -10.75 -16.66 -13.65
CA VAL A 71 -10.72 -16.70 -12.17
C VAL A 71 -11.90 -15.91 -11.59
N SER A 72 -12.40 -16.31 -10.43
CA SER A 72 -13.44 -15.58 -9.69
C SER A 72 -12.83 -14.55 -8.75
N LEU A 73 -13.65 -13.65 -8.20
CA LEU A 73 -13.20 -12.76 -7.11
C LEU A 73 -12.68 -13.54 -5.89
N LEU A 74 -13.24 -14.72 -5.59
CA LEU A 74 -12.79 -15.56 -4.48
C LEU A 74 -11.39 -16.12 -4.74
N ASP A 75 -11.09 -16.50 -5.98
CA ASP A 75 -9.79 -17.05 -6.36
C ASP A 75 -8.67 -16.00 -6.23
N LEU A 76 -8.97 -14.72 -6.42
CA LEU A 76 -8.01 -13.61 -6.29
C LEU A 76 -7.45 -13.47 -4.87
N PHE A 77 -8.10 -14.05 -3.86
CA PHE A 77 -7.56 -14.08 -2.50
C PHE A 77 -6.35 -15.01 -2.36
N GLU A 78 -6.16 -15.96 -3.28
CA GLU A 78 -5.08 -16.97 -3.21
C GLU A 78 -5.03 -17.71 -1.85
N GLY A 79 -6.20 -17.98 -1.28
CA GLY A 79 -6.34 -18.66 0.02
C GLY A 79 -6.23 -17.75 1.25
N ARG A 80 -5.84 -16.49 1.10
CA ARG A 80 -5.72 -15.50 2.19
C ARG A 80 -7.07 -14.89 2.56
N HIS A 81 -7.22 -14.32 3.75
CA HIS A 81 -8.50 -13.73 4.16
C HIS A 81 -8.74 -12.33 3.59
N GLN A 82 -7.68 -11.60 3.21
CA GLN A 82 -7.79 -10.21 2.79
C GLN A 82 -7.34 -10.02 1.35
N LEU A 83 -8.08 -9.21 0.60
CA LEU A 83 -7.77 -8.84 -0.78
C LEU A 83 -7.81 -7.32 -0.94
N ILE A 84 -6.71 -6.75 -1.39
CA ILE A 84 -6.63 -5.37 -1.88
C ILE A 84 -6.67 -5.44 -3.41
N LEU A 85 -7.65 -4.78 -4.02
CA LEU A 85 -7.80 -4.73 -5.48
C LEU A 85 -7.75 -3.28 -5.95
N TYR A 86 -6.70 -2.95 -6.71
CA TYR A 86 -6.51 -1.64 -7.34
C TYR A 86 -6.97 -1.67 -8.80
N ARG A 87 -7.84 -0.74 -9.18
CA ARG A 87 -8.20 -0.53 -10.59
C ARG A 87 -7.16 0.36 -11.27
N ALA A 88 -6.36 -0.25 -12.14
CA ALA A 88 -5.41 0.47 -12.99
C ALA A 88 -6.03 0.71 -14.38
N PHE A 89 -6.09 1.94 -14.86
CA PHE A 89 -6.59 2.26 -16.20
C PHE A 89 -5.56 1.85 -17.26
N TYR A 90 -5.86 0.77 -17.98
CA TYR A 90 -5.06 0.24 -19.07
C TYR A 90 -5.99 -0.57 -19.97
N GLU A 91 -6.50 0.06 -21.03
CA GLU A 91 -7.45 -0.52 -21.98
C GLU A 91 -7.58 0.36 -23.23
N PRO A 92 -8.18 -0.13 -24.33
CA PRO A 92 -8.46 0.70 -25.51
C PRO A 92 -9.19 2.00 -25.15
N GLY A 93 -8.70 3.12 -25.66
CA GLY A 93 -9.25 4.46 -25.37
C GLY A 93 -8.55 5.19 -24.22
N VAL A 94 -7.75 4.51 -23.40
CA VAL A 94 -6.87 5.17 -22.41
C VAL A 94 -5.62 5.67 -23.13
N PHE A 95 -5.23 6.93 -22.88
CA PHE A 95 -4.03 7.51 -23.46
C PHE A 95 -2.77 6.70 -23.09
N GLY A 96 -2.05 6.27 -24.13
CA GLY A 96 -0.84 5.45 -23.99
C GLY A 96 -1.04 3.98 -24.33
N TRP A 97 -2.28 3.47 -24.36
CA TRP A 97 -2.54 2.08 -24.74
C TRP A 97 -2.22 1.85 -26.23
N PRO A 98 -1.62 0.70 -26.62
CA PRO A 98 -1.24 -0.44 -25.77
C PRO A 98 0.16 -0.34 -25.15
N GLU A 99 0.96 0.67 -25.48
CA GLU A 99 2.35 0.78 -25.04
C GLU A 99 2.50 1.10 -23.56
N HIS A 100 1.56 1.83 -22.96
CA HIS A 100 1.58 2.31 -21.58
C HIS A 100 0.18 2.25 -20.95
N ALA A 101 0.13 2.01 -19.63
CA ALA A 101 -1.06 2.32 -18.84
C ALA A 101 -1.19 3.83 -18.62
N CYS A 102 -2.32 4.25 -18.05
CA CYS A 102 -2.50 5.62 -17.58
C CYS A 102 -1.28 6.06 -16.73
N ARG A 103 -0.87 7.33 -16.87
CA ARG A 103 0.32 7.88 -16.17
C ARG A 103 0.24 7.71 -14.66
N GLY A 104 -0.91 8.04 -14.06
CA GLY A 104 -1.13 7.90 -12.62
C GLY A 104 -1.04 6.43 -12.18
N CYS A 105 -1.73 5.54 -12.89
CA CYS A 105 -1.71 4.11 -12.59
C CYS A 105 -0.30 3.49 -12.76
N SER A 106 0.48 3.98 -13.73
CA SER A 106 1.87 3.55 -13.93
C SER A 106 2.76 4.01 -12.76
N MET A 107 2.58 5.25 -12.29
CA MET A 107 3.29 5.76 -11.11
C MET A 107 2.95 4.96 -9.85
N VAL A 108 1.68 4.55 -9.68
CA VAL A 108 1.26 3.65 -8.58
C VAL A 108 1.89 2.26 -8.73
N ALA A 109 1.97 1.71 -9.94
CA ALA A 109 2.60 0.41 -10.19
C ALA A 109 4.12 0.44 -9.89
N ASP A 110 4.81 1.53 -10.21
CA ASP A 110 6.25 1.72 -9.97
C ASP A 110 6.61 1.77 -8.47
N GLN A 111 5.66 2.11 -7.59
CA GLN A 111 5.90 2.25 -6.14
C GLN A 111 5.40 1.08 -5.29
N VAL A 112 4.88 0.00 -5.92
CA VAL A 112 4.39 -1.18 -5.18
C VAL A 112 5.54 -1.88 -4.47
N ALA A 113 5.48 -1.90 -3.14
CA ALA A 113 6.38 -2.68 -2.30
C ALA A 113 6.22 -4.18 -2.56
N HIS A 114 7.24 -4.96 -2.17
CA HIS A 114 7.24 -6.39 -2.45
C HIS A 114 6.06 -7.12 -1.78
N VAL A 115 5.20 -7.74 -2.58
CA VAL A 115 3.91 -8.32 -2.13
C VAL A 115 4.07 -9.43 -1.08
N ALA A 116 5.22 -10.10 -1.01
CA ALA A 116 5.49 -11.12 0.02
C ALA A 116 5.25 -10.61 1.45
N HIS A 117 5.53 -9.33 1.73
CA HIS A 117 5.28 -8.75 3.06
C HIS A 117 3.78 -8.58 3.37
N LEU A 118 2.95 -8.34 2.35
CA LEU A 118 1.50 -8.33 2.49
C LEU A 118 0.97 -9.76 2.67
N ASN A 119 1.51 -10.69 1.87
CA ASN A 119 1.12 -12.09 1.91
C ASN A 119 1.38 -12.72 3.28
N ALA A 120 2.48 -12.34 3.94
CA ALA A 120 2.82 -12.76 5.30
C ALA A 120 1.84 -12.25 6.37
N ARG A 121 1.05 -11.22 6.03
CA ARG A 121 -0.05 -10.69 6.84
C ARG A 121 -1.40 -10.98 6.20
N ASP A 122 -1.51 -12.17 5.63
CA ASP A 122 -2.77 -12.73 5.16
C ASP A 122 -3.54 -11.79 4.21
N THR A 123 -2.78 -11.08 3.37
CA THR A 123 -3.30 -10.06 2.46
C THR A 123 -2.74 -10.25 1.06
N THR A 124 -3.61 -10.41 0.08
CA THR A 124 -3.24 -10.44 -1.34
C THR A 124 -3.45 -9.06 -1.96
N LEU A 125 -2.53 -8.59 -2.79
CA LEU A 125 -2.67 -7.39 -3.62
C LEU A 125 -2.83 -7.79 -5.10
N VAL A 126 -3.87 -7.29 -5.75
CA VAL A 126 -4.14 -7.54 -7.18
C VAL A 126 -4.46 -6.22 -7.89
N PHE A 127 -3.87 -6.03 -9.07
CA PHE A 127 -4.25 -4.98 -9.99
C PHE A 127 -5.30 -5.51 -10.97
N ALA A 128 -6.21 -4.65 -11.42
CA ALA A 128 -7.24 -5.04 -12.37
C ALA A 128 -7.37 -3.99 -13.49
N SER A 129 -7.51 -4.43 -14.74
CA SER A 129 -7.74 -3.55 -15.89
C SER A 129 -8.73 -4.11 -16.90
N ARG A 130 -9.17 -3.33 -17.89
CA ARG A 130 -9.97 -3.86 -19.01
C ARG A 130 -9.12 -4.32 -20.21
N ALA A 131 -7.80 -4.13 -20.20
CA ALA A 131 -6.92 -4.66 -21.25
C ALA A 131 -6.89 -6.19 -21.27
N PRO A 132 -6.68 -6.81 -22.45
CA PRO A 132 -6.41 -8.24 -22.57
C PRO A 132 -5.19 -8.69 -21.74
N GLN A 133 -5.19 -9.93 -21.25
CA GLN A 133 -4.09 -10.49 -20.47
C GLN A 133 -2.74 -10.49 -21.20
N ALA A 134 -2.74 -10.66 -22.53
CA ALA A 134 -1.53 -10.59 -23.34
C ALA A 134 -0.86 -9.20 -23.28
N ASP A 135 -1.68 -8.13 -23.29
CA ASP A 135 -1.20 -6.76 -23.18
C ASP A 135 -0.68 -6.46 -21.78
N ILE A 136 -1.41 -6.89 -20.75
CA ILE A 136 -0.98 -6.75 -19.34
C ILE A 136 0.37 -7.46 -19.13
N THR A 137 0.50 -8.69 -19.63
CA THR A 137 1.74 -9.47 -19.54
C THR A 137 2.90 -8.75 -20.21
N ARG A 138 2.71 -8.27 -21.44
CA ARG A 138 3.73 -7.52 -22.18
C ARG A 138 4.13 -6.23 -21.47
N LEU A 139 3.16 -5.46 -20.98
CA LEU A 139 3.42 -4.20 -20.28
C LEU A 139 4.21 -4.46 -19.00
N LYS A 140 3.76 -5.39 -18.16
CA LYS A 140 4.45 -5.76 -16.91
C LYS A 140 5.89 -6.22 -17.17
N ALA A 141 6.11 -7.10 -18.15
CA ALA A 141 7.43 -7.58 -18.51
C ALA A 141 8.37 -6.43 -18.93
N ARG A 142 7.87 -5.47 -19.73
CA ARG A 142 8.67 -4.31 -20.15
C ARG A 142 8.98 -3.37 -18.98
N MET A 143 8.03 -3.18 -18.06
CA MET A 143 8.16 -2.26 -16.93
C MET A 143 8.86 -2.86 -15.71
N GLY A 144 9.09 -4.19 -15.70
CA GLY A 144 9.66 -4.90 -14.54
C GLY A 144 8.68 -5.07 -13.38
N TRP A 145 7.38 -4.93 -13.62
CA TRP A 145 6.35 -5.04 -12.59
C TRP A 145 5.96 -6.50 -12.32
N THR A 146 5.81 -6.86 -11.06
CA THR A 146 5.60 -8.25 -10.64
C THR A 146 4.24 -8.51 -10.01
N MET A 147 3.58 -7.51 -9.42
CA MET A 147 2.27 -7.67 -8.73
C MET A 147 1.22 -8.39 -9.60
N PRO A 148 0.39 -9.28 -9.05
CA PRO A 148 -0.69 -9.93 -9.80
C PRO A 148 -1.58 -8.90 -10.51
N TRP A 149 -1.96 -9.16 -11.77
CA TRP A 149 -2.77 -8.24 -12.55
C TRP A 149 -3.74 -8.98 -13.47
N VAL A 150 -5.04 -8.79 -13.25
CA VAL A 150 -6.12 -9.50 -13.97
C VAL A 150 -6.93 -8.58 -14.89
N THR A 151 -7.63 -9.18 -15.85
CA THR A 151 -8.56 -8.49 -16.75
C THR A 151 -9.97 -8.56 -16.19
N ILE A 152 -10.63 -7.41 -16.07
CA ILE A 152 -12.04 -7.28 -15.72
C ILE A 152 -12.88 -7.67 -16.93
N THR A 153 -13.78 -8.65 -16.76
CA THR A 153 -14.61 -9.16 -17.85
C THR A 153 -16.08 -8.77 -17.76
N ASP A 154 -16.48 -8.17 -16.63
CA ASP A 154 -17.88 -7.85 -16.32
C ASP A 154 -18.03 -6.39 -15.82
N SER A 155 -19.01 -6.15 -14.94
CA SER A 155 -19.29 -4.82 -14.38
C SER A 155 -18.66 -4.58 -13.00
N PHE A 156 -17.66 -5.37 -12.60
CA PHE A 156 -16.97 -5.21 -11.31
C PHE A 156 -16.57 -3.75 -11.05
N ASP A 157 -15.90 -3.10 -12.01
CA ASP A 157 -15.44 -1.73 -11.83
C ASP A 157 -16.58 -0.75 -11.56
N LYS A 158 -17.68 -0.85 -12.32
CA LYS A 158 -18.88 -0.05 -12.10
C LYS A 158 -19.52 -0.31 -10.73
N ASP A 159 -19.68 -1.57 -10.37
CA ASP A 159 -20.36 -1.96 -9.12
C ASP A 159 -19.55 -1.56 -7.87
N PHE A 160 -18.23 -1.40 -8.01
CA PHE A 160 -17.32 -0.97 -6.94
C PHE A 160 -16.81 0.48 -7.08
N GLY A 161 -17.41 1.28 -7.97
CA GLY A 161 -17.18 2.72 -8.09
C GLY A 161 -15.80 3.10 -8.63
N VAL A 162 -15.26 2.30 -9.55
CA VAL A 162 -13.95 2.48 -10.18
C VAL A 162 -13.99 2.36 -11.71
N ASP A 163 -15.15 2.56 -12.34
CA ASP A 163 -15.29 2.58 -13.81
C ASP A 163 -14.81 3.89 -14.43
N GLU A 164 -14.99 5.03 -13.75
CA GLU A 164 -14.55 6.35 -14.23
C GLU A 164 -13.22 6.82 -13.63
N TRP A 165 -12.94 6.41 -12.39
CA TRP A 165 -11.77 6.88 -11.61
C TRP A 165 -11.02 5.73 -10.98
N HIS A 166 -9.70 5.89 -10.79
CA HIS A 166 -8.90 4.88 -10.10
C HIS A 166 -9.28 4.83 -8.61
N GLY A 167 -9.05 3.68 -8.01
CA GLY A 167 -9.26 3.50 -6.58
C GLY A 167 -8.88 2.10 -6.13
N THR A 168 -8.75 1.97 -4.83
CA THR A 168 -8.36 0.75 -4.12
C THR A 168 -9.53 0.26 -3.31
N ASN A 169 -10.03 -0.93 -3.65
CA ASN A 169 -11.05 -1.64 -2.90
C ASN A 169 -10.39 -2.68 -1.99
N VAL A 170 -10.94 -2.86 -0.79
CA VAL A 170 -10.50 -3.88 0.14
C VAL A 170 -11.65 -4.83 0.42
N PHE A 171 -11.33 -6.12 0.40
CA PHE A 171 -12.27 -7.20 0.64
C PHE A 171 -11.76 -8.15 1.72
N TYR A 172 -12.70 -8.80 2.38
CA TYR A 172 -12.48 -9.89 3.31
C TYR A 172 -13.27 -11.12 2.87
N ARG A 173 -12.69 -12.31 3.03
CA ARG A 173 -13.40 -13.58 2.84
C ARG A 173 -13.62 -14.32 4.16
N ASP A 174 -14.84 -14.79 4.36
CA ASP A 174 -15.25 -15.71 5.42
C ASP A 174 -15.76 -16.99 4.75
N GLY A 175 -14.89 -18.00 4.66
CA GLY A 175 -15.11 -19.15 3.78
C GLY A 175 -15.25 -18.69 2.32
N GLU A 176 -16.41 -18.96 1.72
CA GLU A 176 -16.75 -18.54 0.35
C GLU A 176 -17.48 -17.18 0.28
N ARG A 177 -17.84 -16.60 1.44
CA ARG A 177 -18.55 -15.31 1.49
C ARG A 177 -17.54 -14.18 1.40
N ILE A 178 -17.83 -13.20 0.56
CA ILE A 178 -16.96 -12.03 0.35
C ILE A 178 -17.67 -10.77 0.84
N PHE A 179 -16.90 -9.91 1.49
CA PHE A 179 -17.35 -8.60 1.94
C PHE A 179 -16.41 -7.52 1.44
N ARG A 180 -16.95 -6.40 0.96
CA ARG A 180 -16.19 -5.17 0.79
C ARG A 180 -16.10 -4.49 2.16
N THR A 181 -14.88 -4.21 2.60
CA THR A 181 -14.62 -3.66 3.93
C THR A 181 -14.14 -2.21 3.89
N TYR A 182 -13.50 -1.81 2.79
CA TYR A 182 -13.02 -0.45 2.61
C TYR A 182 -12.88 -0.03 1.15
N PHE A 183 -12.84 1.28 0.92
CA PHE A 183 -12.59 1.89 -0.39
C PHE A 183 -11.88 3.23 -0.21
N ILE A 184 -10.87 3.48 -1.04
CA ILE A 184 -10.15 4.75 -1.09
C ILE A 184 -9.86 5.12 -2.55
N ASN A 185 -9.97 6.41 -2.89
CA ASN A 185 -9.71 6.91 -4.23
C ASN A 185 -9.10 8.33 -4.18
N ASN A 186 -8.88 8.92 -5.35
CA ASN A 186 -8.36 10.28 -5.51
C ASN A 186 -7.06 10.49 -4.70
N ARG A 187 -6.93 11.65 -4.03
CA ARG A 187 -5.76 12.01 -3.22
C ARG A 187 -5.49 11.03 -2.07
N GLY A 188 -6.51 10.31 -1.58
CA GLY A 188 -6.30 9.31 -0.54
C GLY A 188 -5.45 8.13 -1.02
N ASP A 189 -5.60 7.77 -2.29
CA ASP A 189 -4.91 6.65 -2.93
C ASP A 189 -3.43 6.95 -3.19
N GLU A 190 -3.03 8.24 -3.23
CA GLU A 190 -1.63 8.67 -3.43
C GLU A 190 -0.68 8.16 -2.34
N GLN A 191 -1.21 7.81 -1.15
CA GLN A 191 -0.42 7.25 -0.05
C GLN A 191 -0.11 5.76 -0.26
N MET A 192 -0.79 5.06 -1.17
CA MET A 192 -0.58 3.62 -1.39
C MET A 192 0.78 3.33 -2.02
N GLY A 193 1.22 2.08 -1.98
CA GLY A 193 2.52 1.65 -2.53
C GLY A 193 3.41 1.01 -1.47
N GLY A 194 3.47 1.58 -0.27
CA GLY A 194 4.19 0.99 0.85
C GLY A 194 3.39 -0.10 1.56
N THR A 195 4.08 -1.14 2.08
CA THR A 195 3.49 -2.25 2.85
C THR A 195 2.57 -1.75 3.97
N TRP A 196 3.02 -0.74 4.74
CA TRP A 196 2.27 -0.23 5.88
C TRP A 196 0.94 0.42 5.51
N ASN A 197 0.94 1.24 4.46
CA ASN A 197 -0.26 1.92 4.01
C ASN A 197 -1.29 0.93 3.43
N TYR A 198 -0.83 -0.15 2.79
CA TYR A 198 -1.71 -1.23 2.36
C TYR A 198 -2.30 -2.01 3.54
N LEU A 199 -1.50 -2.36 4.55
CA LEU A 199 -2.01 -3.08 5.73
C LEU A 199 -2.97 -2.21 6.57
N ASP A 200 -2.70 -0.92 6.71
CA ASP A 200 -3.51 0.02 7.51
C ASP A 200 -4.93 0.28 6.96
N ILE A 201 -5.21 -0.14 5.73
CA ILE A 201 -6.57 -0.06 5.14
C ILE A 201 -7.30 -1.41 5.19
N THR A 202 -6.62 -2.47 5.64
CA THR A 202 -7.19 -3.82 5.68
C THR A 202 -7.91 -4.08 7.01
N PRO A 203 -8.94 -4.94 7.03
CA PRO A 203 -9.68 -5.21 8.25
C PRO A 203 -8.83 -5.81 9.38
N LEU A 204 -7.84 -6.66 9.07
CA LEU A 204 -6.95 -7.26 10.09
C LEU A 204 -5.72 -6.38 10.40
N GLY A 205 -5.50 -5.30 9.65
CA GLY A 205 -4.39 -4.38 9.90
C GLY A 205 -3.03 -5.02 9.70
N ARG A 206 -2.04 -4.55 10.46
CA ARG A 206 -0.68 -5.10 10.48
C ARG A 206 -0.58 -6.36 11.35
N GLN A 207 -1.63 -6.69 12.10
CA GLN A 207 -1.72 -7.81 13.02
C GLN A 207 -0.64 -7.75 14.10
N GLU A 208 -0.38 -6.56 14.65
CA GLU A 208 0.61 -6.36 15.71
C GLU A 208 -0.06 -5.97 17.04
N VAL A 209 0.45 -6.46 18.16
CA VAL A 209 -0.14 -6.27 19.51
C VAL A 209 -0.29 -4.80 19.95
N TRP A 210 0.41 -3.85 19.34
CA TRP A 210 0.23 -2.43 19.65
C TRP A 210 -0.99 -1.82 18.97
N GLU A 211 -1.53 -2.45 17.91
CA GLU A 211 -2.70 -1.96 17.21
C GLU A 211 -3.96 -2.10 18.07
N ASP A 212 -4.79 -1.06 18.10
CA ASP A 212 -6.12 -1.12 18.73
C ASP A 212 -7.11 -1.90 17.84
N SER A 213 -7.05 -3.23 17.88
CA SER A 213 -7.88 -4.12 17.06
C SER A 213 -9.17 -4.58 17.77
N PRO A 214 -10.24 -4.91 17.03
CA PRO A 214 -11.42 -5.53 17.64
C PRO A 214 -11.08 -6.84 18.36
N GLU A 215 -11.87 -7.19 19.38
CA GLU A 215 -11.67 -8.42 20.15
C GLU A 215 -11.67 -9.66 19.23
N GLY A 216 -10.71 -10.55 19.44
CA GLY A 216 -10.57 -11.80 18.69
C GLY A 216 -9.83 -11.69 17.34
N TYR A 217 -9.42 -10.48 16.92
CA TYR A 217 -8.62 -10.33 15.71
C TYR A 217 -7.20 -10.88 15.93
N PRO A 218 -6.60 -11.57 14.93
CA PRO A 218 -5.27 -12.13 15.07
C PRO A 218 -4.24 -11.02 15.25
N GLN A 219 -3.43 -11.13 16.30
CA GLN A 219 -2.30 -10.24 16.55
C GLN A 219 -1.08 -11.06 16.97
N THR A 220 0.08 -10.68 16.45
CA THR A 220 1.38 -11.25 16.80
C THR A 220 2.25 -10.20 17.50
N PRO A 221 3.30 -10.61 18.21
CA PRO A 221 4.28 -9.67 18.76
C PRO A 221 4.83 -8.71 17.69
N THR A 222 5.03 -7.46 18.09
CA THR A 222 5.45 -6.35 17.23
C THR A 222 6.81 -6.62 16.57
N TYR A 223 6.91 -6.35 15.27
CA TYR A 223 8.12 -6.49 14.44
C TYR A 223 8.68 -7.92 14.27
N LYS A 224 8.17 -8.92 15.00
CA LYS A 224 8.74 -10.27 14.99
C LYS A 224 8.48 -11.03 13.70
N TRP A 225 7.37 -10.74 13.05
CA TRP A 225 7.03 -11.36 11.77
C TRP A 225 7.91 -10.90 10.60
N TRP A 226 8.74 -9.86 10.77
CA TRP A 226 9.54 -9.33 9.67
C TRP A 226 10.56 -10.37 9.20
N ASN A 227 10.60 -10.56 7.89
CA ASN A 227 11.54 -11.46 7.24
C ASN A 227 11.92 -10.93 5.85
N TRP A 228 12.96 -11.51 5.25
CA TRP A 228 13.27 -11.29 3.85
C TRP A 228 12.13 -11.83 2.96
N HIS A 229 11.90 -11.14 1.86
CA HIS A 229 10.78 -11.40 0.96
C HIS A 229 10.71 -12.82 0.38
N ASP A 230 11.83 -13.54 0.37
CA ASP A 230 11.99 -14.92 -0.13
C ASP A 230 12.05 -15.97 0.99
N SER A 231 11.92 -15.54 2.25
CA SER A 231 12.16 -16.38 3.44
C SER A 231 10.90 -16.56 4.30
N TYR A 232 9.75 -16.03 3.88
CA TYR A 232 8.47 -16.29 4.54
C TYR A 232 8.02 -17.74 4.30
N VAL A 233 7.76 -18.47 5.38
CA VAL A 233 7.15 -19.80 5.35
C VAL A 233 5.76 -19.68 5.99
N PRO A 234 4.68 -20.11 5.30
CA PRO A 234 3.34 -20.09 5.86
C PRO A 234 3.25 -20.84 7.20
N ASP A 235 2.53 -20.26 8.16
CA ASP A 235 2.29 -20.81 9.51
C ASP A 235 3.54 -21.09 10.36
N ASP A 236 4.71 -20.62 9.93
CA ASP A 236 5.96 -20.81 10.67
C ASP A 236 6.11 -19.77 11.78
N GLU A 237 6.86 -20.12 12.82
CA GLU A 237 7.20 -19.18 13.88
C GLU A 237 8.19 -18.11 13.37
N PRO A 238 8.17 -16.89 13.94
CA PRO A 238 9.21 -15.89 13.70
C PRO A 238 10.64 -16.47 13.84
N ASP A 239 11.56 -16.01 12.98
CA ASP A 239 12.97 -16.39 13.10
C ASP A 239 13.51 -16.05 14.49
N LYS A 240 14.02 -17.06 15.19
CA LYS A 240 14.43 -16.93 16.60
C LYS A 240 15.52 -15.88 16.79
N LYS A 241 16.47 -15.81 15.85
CA LYS A 241 17.57 -14.85 15.92
C LYS A 241 17.05 -13.43 15.67
N TRP A 242 16.10 -13.26 14.76
CA TRP A 242 15.44 -11.98 14.54
C TRP A 242 14.64 -11.53 15.77
N VAL A 243 13.95 -12.45 16.45
CA VAL A 243 13.26 -12.14 17.72
C VAL A 243 14.25 -11.60 18.75
N GLU A 244 15.37 -12.27 18.97
CA GLU A 244 16.42 -11.81 19.90
C GLU A 244 16.96 -10.41 19.53
N VAL A 245 17.26 -10.19 18.24
CA VAL A 245 17.78 -8.91 17.74
C VAL A 245 16.76 -7.78 17.92
N SER A 246 15.50 -8.03 17.56
CA SER A 246 14.44 -7.03 17.65
C SER A 246 14.08 -6.72 19.11
N ASP A 247 14.06 -7.72 20.00
CA ASP A 247 13.87 -7.51 21.45
C ASP A 247 14.97 -6.64 22.06
N ALA A 248 16.24 -6.92 21.72
CA ALA A 248 17.35 -6.11 22.18
C ALA A 248 17.26 -4.65 21.68
N GLY A 249 16.87 -4.46 20.42
CA GLY A 249 16.65 -3.13 19.84
C GLY A 249 15.51 -2.36 20.52
N GLU A 250 14.37 -3.01 20.75
CA GLU A 250 13.24 -2.41 21.46
C GLU A 250 13.61 -2.01 22.90
N ALA A 251 14.34 -2.87 23.62
CA ALA A 251 14.79 -2.59 24.98
C ALA A 251 15.72 -1.37 25.04
N ALA A 252 16.66 -1.27 24.10
CA ALA A 252 17.57 -0.13 24.00
C ALA A 252 16.81 1.18 23.73
N PHE A 253 15.89 1.17 22.77
CA PHE A 253 15.09 2.36 22.43
C PHE A 253 14.21 2.83 23.60
N ARG A 254 13.61 1.90 24.34
CA ARG A 254 12.82 2.24 25.54
C ARG A 254 13.69 2.83 26.65
N ALA A 255 14.91 2.32 26.83
CA ALA A 255 15.85 2.87 27.81
C ALA A 255 16.31 4.28 27.46
N GLU A 256 16.61 4.56 26.18
CA GLU A 256 16.93 5.90 25.70
C GLU A 256 15.76 6.87 25.90
N SER A 257 14.55 6.48 25.50
CA SER A 257 13.34 7.29 25.66
C SER A 257 13.02 7.59 27.13
N ALA A 258 13.39 6.71 28.06
CA ALA A 258 13.20 6.93 29.50
C ALA A 258 14.25 7.89 30.09
N ASN A 259 15.43 7.97 29.49
CA ASN A 259 16.50 8.89 29.88
C ASN A 259 16.31 10.30 29.29
N GLU A 260 15.59 10.43 28.18
CA GLU A 260 15.05 11.69 27.66
C GLU A 260 13.80 12.12 28.46
N LYS A 261 13.95 12.44 29.75
CA LYS A 261 12.87 13.12 30.51
C LYS A 261 12.67 14.55 29.97
N PRO A 262 11.44 15.08 30.03
CA PRO A 262 10.99 16.26 29.28
C PRO A 262 11.77 17.54 29.56
#